data_AF-A0A0Q7Q510-F1
#
_entry.id   AF-A0A0Q7Q510-F1
#
_cell.length_a   1.000
_cell.length_b   1.000
_cell.length_c   1.000
_cell.angle_alpha   90.00
_cell.angle_beta   90.00
_cell.angle_gamma   90.00
#
_symmetry.space_group_name_H-M   'P 1'
#
loop_
_entity.id
_entity.type
_entity.pdbx_description
1 polymer ?
#
loop_
_entity_poly.entity_id
_entity_poly.type
_entity_poly.pdbx_seq_one_letter_code
_entity_poly.pdbx_strand_id
1 'polypeptide(L)'
;MRLRTSSAQKPPFCPLAAREVPRRDEELALVGAPLRGQDRVSGDLGESMDAIELELDRKFFSDDVVVRTAHRYSHSFGVEIRQSDTTTMVCLTPFDSHTNCEQLPAHFRNDALDEVLRERVRAQTADLHTTLVQAAFRELRPIRAPEE
;
A
#
# COMPACT_ATOMS: atom_id res chain seq x y z
N MET A 1 12.96 -3.90 -58.59
CA MET A 1 11.69 -4.64 -58.40
C MET A 1 12.02 -6.05 -57.90
N ARG A 2 11.95 -6.28 -56.59
CA ARG A 2 11.80 -7.58 -55.90
C ARG A 2 11.91 -7.38 -54.36
N LEU A 3 10.88 -7.88 -53.65
CA LEU A 3 10.88 -8.49 -52.30
C LEU A 3 11.20 -7.54 -51.12
N ARG A 4 10.55 -7.54 -49.94
CA ARG A 4 9.88 -8.60 -49.16
C ARG A 4 8.82 -7.98 -48.23
N THR A 5 7.66 -8.65 -48.12
CA THR A 5 6.77 -8.56 -46.95
C THR A 5 7.24 -9.59 -45.91
N SER A 6 7.54 -9.15 -44.69
CA SER A 6 7.90 -9.97 -43.53
C SER A 6 7.10 -9.42 -42.36
N SER A 7 6.05 -10.10 -41.91
CA SER A 7 6.05 -11.20 -40.93
C SER A 7 5.57 -10.67 -39.58
N ALA A 8 4.50 -11.30 -39.12
CA ALA A 8 3.85 -11.09 -37.83
C ALA A 8 4.80 -11.28 -36.65
N GLN A 9 4.56 -10.52 -35.58
CA GLN A 9 4.94 -10.94 -34.24
C GLN A 9 3.78 -10.67 -33.27
N LYS A 10 2.95 -11.70 -33.14
CA LYS A 10 1.93 -11.87 -32.10
C LYS A 10 2.67 -12.38 -30.86
N PRO A 11 2.68 -11.68 -29.72
CA PRO A 11 3.27 -12.24 -28.52
C PRO A 11 2.37 -13.37 -27.97
N PRO A 12 2.96 -14.51 -27.56
CA PRO A 12 2.23 -15.63 -26.99
C PRO A 12 1.92 -15.34 -25.51
N PHE A 13 0.65 -15.08 -25.21
CA PHE A 13 0.14 -15.30 -23.86
C PHE A 13 -0.10 -16.81 -23.69
N CYS A 14 0.80 -17.47 -22.98
CA CYS A 14 0.51 -18.75 -22.34
C CYS A 14 0.19 -18.50 -20.86
N PRO A 15 -0.93 -19.05 -20.35
CA PRO A 15 -1.31 -18.96 -18.95
C PRO A 15 -0.44 -19.90 -18.11
N LEU A 16 0.13 -19.40 -17.03
CA LEU A 16 0.84 -20.23 -16.05
C LEU A 16 -0.19 -21.03 -15.26
N ALA A 17 -0.12 -22.34 -15.50
CA ALA A 17 -0.94 -23.38 -14.93
C ALA A 17 -0.81 -23.47 -13.40
N ALA A 18 -1.90 -23.95 -12.81
CA ALA A 18 -2.02 -24.45 -11.46
C ALA A 18 -0.83 -25.33 -11.06
N ARG A 19 -0.26 -25.06 -9.89
CA ARG A 19 0.64 -25.98 -9.19
C ARG A 19 -0.12 -26.60 -8.03
N GLU A 20 -0.55 -27.83 -8.25
CA GLU A 20 -0.88 -28.79 -7.19
C GLU A 20 0.38 -29.13 -6.39
N VAL A 21 0.27 -29.19 -5.07
CA VAL A 21 1.32 -29.69 -4.16
C VAL A 21 0.72 -30.88 -3.39
N PRO A 22 1.30 -32.09 -3.48
CA PRO A 22 0.85 -33.22 -2.68
C PRO A 22 1.69 -33.40 -1.39
N ARG A 23 0.96 -33.69 -0.31
CA ARG A 23 1.21 -34.52 0.89
C ARG A 23 2.63 -34.64 1.46
N ARG A 24 2.74 -34.35 2.77
CA ARG A 24 3.54 -35.13 3.72
C ARG A 24 2.74 -35.36 5.01
N ASP A 25 2.47 -36.63 5.25
CA ASP A 25 2.14 -37.22 6.55
C ASP A 25 3.42 -37.37 7.40
N GLU A 26 3.21 -37.68 8.70
CA GLU A 26 4.20 -38.08 9.74
C GLU A 26 4.98 -36.92 10.40
N GLU A 27 5.23 -36.84 11.71
CA GLU A 27 4.84 -37.60 12.91
C GLU A 27 5.36 -36.77 14.13
N LEU A 28 4.75 -36.99 15.31
CA LEU A 28 5.34 -36.85 16.66
C LEU A 28 5.85 -35.46 17.15
N ALA A 29 5.21 -34.91 18.18
CA ALA A 29 5.58 -35.22 19.58
C ALA A 29 4.89 -34.27 20.58
N LEU A 30 4.39 -34.89 21.65
CA LEU A 30 3.96 -34.27 22.90
C LEU A 30 4.99 -33.28 23.47
N VAL A 31 4.56 -32.08 23.86
CA VAL A 31 4.92 -31.47 25.16
C VAL A 31 3.75 -30.58 25.61
N GLY A 32 3.32 -30.76 26.85
CA GLY A 32 2.07 -30.25 27.41
C GLY A 32 1.99 -28.73 27.63
N ALA A 33 0.76 -28.28 27.80
CA ALA A 33 0.43 -26.99 28.39
C ALA A 33 -0.79 -27.13 29.32
N PRO A 34 -0.83 -26.38 30.44
CA PRO A 34 -1.76 -26.61 31.54
C PRO A 34 -3.15 -26.03 31.25
N LEU A 35 -4.16 -26.74 31.77
CA LEU A 35 -5.54 -26.27 31.89
C LEU A 35 -5.58 -25.00 32.75
N ARG A 36 -5.88 -23.86 32.13
CA ARG A 36 -6.28 -22.65 32.85
C ARG A 36 -7.69 -22.27 32.39
N GLY A 37 -8.66 -22.63 33.22
CA GLY A 37 -10.01 -22.10 33.11
C GLY A 37 -9.98 -20.59 33.25
N GLN A 38 -10.59 -19.91 32.28
CA GLN A 38 -11.20 -18.61 32.47
C GLN A 38 -12.54 -18.64 31.75
N ASP A 39 -13.58 -18.98 32.50
CA ASP A 39 -14.91 -18.47 32.25
C ASP A 39 -14.82 -16.95 32.34
N ARG A 40 -14.89 -16.28 31.21
CA ARG A 40 -15.34 -14.90 31.16
C ARG A 40 -16.72 -14.92 30.53
N VAL A 41 -17.70 -14.77 31.40
CA VAL A 41 -19.08 -14.41 31.11
C VAL A 41 -19.06 -13.25 30.11
N SER A 42 -19.49 -13.53 28.88
CA SER A 42 -19.70 -12.56 27.83
C SER A 42 -20.76 -11.56 28.28
N GLY A 43 -20.29 -10.37 28.67
CA GLY A 43 -21.11 -9.17 28.67
C GLY A 43 -21.26 -8.72 27.22
N ASP A 44 -22.47 -8.91 26.69
CA ASP A 44 -23.00 -8.33 25.47
C ASP A 44 -22.79 -6.80 25.47
N LEU A 45 -21.74 -6.35 24.80
CA LEU A 45 -21.54 -4.96 24.40
C LEU A 45 -21.30 -5.01 22.90
N GLY A 46 -22.21 -4.36 22.17
CA GLY A 46 -22.51 -4.58 20.76
C GLY A 46 -21.30 -4.72 19.85
N GLU A 47 -21.47 -5.53 18.80
CA GLU A 47 -20.50 -5.84 17.73
C GLU A 47 -19.49 -4.71 17.53
N SER A 48 -18.41 -4.76 18.31
CA SER A 48 -17.25 -3.92 18.08
C SER A 48 -16.66 -4.49 16.81
N MET A 49 -16.82 -3.77 15.70
CA MET A 49 -16.08 -4.09 14.49
C MET A 49 -14.61 -4.24 14.87
N ASP A 50 -14.05 -5.43 14.58
CA ASP A 50 -12.68 -5.73 14.94
C ASP A 50 -11.76 -4.73 14.23
N ALA A 51 -11.02 -3.97 15.04
CA ALA A 51 -10.03 -3.04 14.53
C ALA A 51 -8.88 -3.84 13.92
N ILE A 52 -8.46 -3.43 12.72
CA ILE A 52 -7.37 -4.08 12.00
C ILE A 52 -6.09 -3.33 12.32
N GLU A 53 -5.15 -4.03 12.96
CA GLU A 53 -3.86 -3.47 13.36
C GLU A 53 -2.79 -3.80 12.33
N LEU A 54 -2.05 -2.76 11.92
CA LEU A 54 -1.02 -2.83 10.90
C LEU A 54 0.28 -2.25 11.45
N GLU A 55 1.27 -3.11 11.64
CA GLU A 55 2.61 -2.69 12.06
C GLU A 55 3.50 -2.43 10.85
N LEU A 56 4.16 -1.27 10.85
CA LEU A 56 5.13 -0.83 9.84
C LEU A 56 6.47 -0.47 10.48
N ASP A 57 7.57 -0.87 9.84
CA ASP A 57 8.93 -0.51 10.25
C ASP A 57 9.28 0.92 9.81
N ARG A 58 9.66 1.77 10.78
CA ARG A 58 10.01 3.19 10.55
C ARG A 58 11.28 3.38 9.74
N LYS A 59 12.10 2.33 9.57
CA LYS A 59 13.27 2.37 8.67
C LYS A 59 12.88 2.41 7.20
N PHE A 60 11.70 1.87 6.85
CA PHE A 60 11.23 1.77 5.47
C PHE A 60 10.10 2.74 5.16
N PHE A 61 9.23 3.00 6.14
CA PHE A 61 8.08 3.89 6.00
C PHE A 61 8.27 5.10 6.90
N SER A 62 8.48 6.27 6.30
CA SER A 62 8.50 7.54 7.05
C SER A 62 7.10 7.84 7.62
N ASP A 63 7.07 8.59 8.72
CA ASP A 63 5.81 8.99 9.35
C ASP A 63 4.87 9.70 8.36
N ASP A 64 5.43 10.56 7.50
CA ASP A 64 4.67 11.29 6.48
C ASP A 64 4.02 10.35 5.45
N VAL A 65 4.74 9.30 5.03
CA VAL A 65 4.19 8.27 4.14
C VAL A 65 3.04 7.53 4.81
N VAL A 66 3.22 7.16 6.08
CA VAL A 66 2.18 6.44 6.84
C VAL A 66 0.94 7.30 7.01
N VAL A 67 1.08 8.58 7.38
CA VAL A 67 -0.03 9.52 7.53
C VAL A 67 -0.77 9.73 6.21
N ARG A 68 -0.06 9.95 5.10
CA ARG A 68 -0.71 10.14 3.79
C ARG A 68 -1.42 8.88 3.30
N THR A 69 -0.82 7.72 3.56
CA THR A 69 -1.44 6.43 3.24
C THR A 69 -2.70 6.22 4.07
N ALA A 70 -2.62 6.40 5.38
CA ALA A 70 -3.75 6.22 6.29
C ALA A 70 -4.89 7.22 6.01
N HIS A 71 -4.56 8.46 5.66
CA HIS A 71 -5.55 9.46 5.25
C HIS A 71 -6.39 9.01 4.03
N ARG A 72 -5.83 8.21 3.11
CA ARG A 72 -6.60 7.66 1.97
C ARG A 72 -7.76 6.76 2.42
N TYR A 73 -7.58 6.09 3.56
CA TYR A 73 -8.58 5.17 4.13
C TYR A 73 -9.55 5.86 5.09
N SER A 74 -9.31 7.13 5.45
CA SER A 74 -10.14 7.89 6.41
C SER A 74 -11.60 8.09 6.01
N HIS A 75 -11.95 7.87 4.74
CA HIS A 75 -13.33 7.96 4.26
C HIS A 75 -14.17 6.74 4.63
N SER A 76 -13.55 5.56 4.76
CA SER A 76 -14.25 4.28 4.99
C SER A 76 -13.88 3.63 6.32
N PHE A 77 -12.80 4.11 6.95
CA PHE A 77 -12.27 3.58 8.19
C PHE A 77 -11.95 4.72 9.15
N GLY A 78 -12.23 4.52 10.44
CA GLY A 78 -11.59 5.25 11.52
C GLY A 78 -10.11 4.90 11.56
N VAL A 79 -9.25 5.92 11.63
CA VAL A 79 -7.79 5.77 11.58
C VAL A 79 -7.20 6.22 12.91
N GLU A 80 -6.46 5.34 13.57
CA GLU A 80 -5.61 5.69 14.70
C GLU A 80 -4.16 5.32 14.35
N ILE A 81 -3.22 6.21 14.65
CA ILE A 81 -1.79 5.98 14.43
C ILE A 81 -1.09 6.09 15.77
N ARG A 82 -0.38 5.02 16.17
CA ARG A 82 0.46 4.98 17.36
C ARG A 82 1.91 4.77 16.95
N GLN A 83 2.81 5.55 17.51
CA GLN A 83 4.23 5.49 17.15
C GLN A 83 5.05 4.92 18.31
N SER A 84 6.03 4.09 17.96
CA SER A 84 7.11 3.62 18.82
C SER A 84 8.46 4.00 18.20
N ASP A 85 9.57 3.77 18.91
CA ASP A 85 10.91 4.13 18.42
C ASP A 85 11.27 3.44 17.08
N THR A 86 10.77 2.22 16.87
CA THR A 86 11.13 1.39 15.70
C THR A 86 9.98 1.13 14.75
N THR A 87 8.74 1.23 15.24
CA THR A 87 7.55 0.84 14.46
C THR A 87 6.44 1.87 14.57
N THR A 88 5.62 1.94 13.53
CA THR A 88 4.37 2.69 13.53
C THR A 88 3.23 1.69 13.41
N MET A 89 2.31 1.74 14.35
CA MET A 89 1.08 0.96 14.37
C MET A 89 -0.05 1.80 13.79
N VAL A 90 -0.77 1.26 12.82
CA VAL A 90 -1.98 1.86 12.25
C VAL A 90 -3.15 0.95 12.57
N CYS A 91 -4.14 1.49 13.28
CA CYS A 91 -5.39 0.79 13.56
C CYS A 91 -6.47 1.34 12.62
N LEU A 92 -7.07 0.46 11.82
CA LEU A 92 -8.17 0.79 10.91
C LEU A 92 -9.44 0.12 11.41
N THR A 93 -10.44 0.93 11.77
CA THR A 93 -11.75 0.43 12.20
C THR A 93 -12.77 0.73 11.11
N PRO A 94 -13.39 -0.28 10.46
CA PRO A 94 -14.37 0.00 9.42
C PRO A 94 -15.57 0.75 9.98
N PHE A 95 -16.21 1.59 9.16
CA PHE A 95 -17.50 2.21 9.54
C PHE A 95 -18.70 1.30 9.24
N ASP A 96 -18.56 0.40 8.26
CA ASP A 96 -19.63 -0.48 7.76
C ASP A 96 -19.23 -1.97 7.82
N SER A 97 -20.17 -2.84 8.21
CA SER A 97 -19.93 -4.28 8.47
C SER A 97 -19.81 -5.12 7.20
N HIS A 98 -20.11 -4.50 6.05
CA HIS A 98 -19.96 -5.11 4.73
C HIS A 98 -18.57 -4.86 4.11
N THR A 99 -17.69 -4.13 4.81
CA THR A 99 -16.35 -3.82 4.29
C THR A 99 -15.49 -5.07 4.31
N ASN A 100 -15.03 -5.51 3.13
CA ASN A 100 -14.10 -6.64 3.05
C ASN A 100 -12.73 -6.23 3.61
N CYS A 101 -12.43 -6.75 4.79
CA CYS A 101 -11.22 -6.43 5.53
C CYS A 101 -10.07 -7.41 5.32
N GLU A 102 -10.31 -8.56 4.67
CA GLU A 102 -9.31 -9.64 4.54
C GLU A 102 -8.07 -9.21 3.77
N GLN A 103 -8.25 -8.37 2.74
CA GLN A 103 -7.17 -7.88 1.89
C GLN A 103 -6.63 -6.51 2.31
N LEU A 104 -7.26 -5.86 3.28
CA LEU A 104 -6.90 -4.51 3.71
C LEU A 104 -5.42 -4.40 4.12
N PRO A 105 -4.83 -5.34 4.89
CA PRO A 105 -3.41 -5.26 5.23
C PRO A 105 -2.48 -5.26 4.01
N ALA A 106 -2.80 -6.05 2.99
CA ALA A 106 -2.00 -6.14 1.77
C ALA A 106 -2.12 -4.86 0.93
N HIS A 107 -3.35 -4.37 0.74
CA HIS A 107 -3.61 -3.12 0.01
C HIS A 107 -2.96 -1.92 0.69
N PHE A 108 -3.06 -1.82 2.02
CA PHE A 108 -2.44 -0.76 2.78
C PHE A 108 -0.91 -0.73 2.63
N ARG A 109 -0.26 -1.90 2.72
CA ARG A 109 1.20 -2.01 2.55
C ARG A 109 1.65 -1.65 1.13
N ASN A 110 0.89 -2.07 0.12
CA ASN A 110 1.18 -1.71 -1.27
C ASN A 110 1.03 -0.20 -1.48
N ASP A 111 -0.03 0.41 -0.95
CA ASP A 111 -0.24 1.85 -1.04
C ASP A 111 0.89 2.64 -0.33
N ALA A 112 1.33 2.16 0.84
CA ALA A 112 2.46 2.76 1.55
C ALA A 112 3.75 2.66 0.72
N LEU A 113 4.01 1.50 0.11
CA LEU A 113 5.18 1.29 -0.74
C LEU A 113 5.16 2.19 -1.98
N ASP A 114 3.99 2.32 -2.62
CA ASP A 114 3.81 3.20 -3.77
C ASP A 114 4.08 4.66 -3.41
N GLU A 115 3.70 5.08 -2.21
CA GLU A 115 3.96 6.43 -1.73
C GLU A 115 5.46 6.67 -1.44
N VAL A 116 6.19 5.69 -0.90
CA VAL A 116 7.66 5.73 -0.79
C VAL A 116 8.31 5.86 -2.18
N LEU A 117 7.88 5.04 -3.14
CA LEU A 117 8.41 5.09 -4.50
C LEU A 117 8.13 6.44 -5.17
N ARG A 118 6.93 6.99 -4.95
CA ARG A 118 6.54 8.30 -5.45
C ARG A 118 7.40 9.42 -4.85
N GLU A 119 7.69 9.38 -3.55
CA GLU A 119 8.63 10.32 -2.92
C GLU A 119 10.02 10.23 -3.53
N ARG A 120 10.53 9.00 -3.71
CA ARG A 120 11.85 8.79 -4.32
C ARG A 120 11.92 9.34 -5.74
N VAL A 121 10.91 9.07 -6.57
CA VAL A 121 10.83 9.60 -7.93
C VAL A 121 10.77 11.12 -7.92
N ARG A 122 9.96 11.73 -7.03
CA ARG A 122 9.90 13.20 -6.87
C ARG A 122 11.26 13.78 -6.49
N ALA A 123 11.96 13.16 -5.53
CA ALA A 123 13.28 13.61 -5.11
C ALA A 123 14.30 13.53 -6.26
N GLN A 124 14.30 12.42 -7.00
CA GLN A 124 15.20 12.21 -8.14
C GLN A 124 14.90 13.13 -9.34
N THR A 125 13.67 13.63 -9.47
CA THR A 125 13.24 14.48 -10.58
C THR A 125 13.11 15.96 -10.22
N ALA A 126 13.38 16.35 -8.96
CA ALA A 126 13.23 17.71 -8.47
C ALA A 126 14.12 18.71 -9.22
N ASP A 127 15.37 18.35 -9.50
CA ASP A 127 16.32 19.20 -10.22
C ASP A 127 15.92 19.41 -11.69
N LEU A 128 15.42 18.35 -12.33
CA LEU A 128 14.90 18.42 -13.69
C LEU A 128 13.67 19.33 -13.74
N HIS A 129 12.73 19.16 -12.81
CA HIS A 129 11.55 20.01 -12.72
C HIS A 129 11.93 21.49 -12.54
N THR A 130 12.89 21.78 -11.66
CA THR A 130 13.40 23.13 -11.43
C THR A 130 14.02 23.72 -12.70
N THR A 131 14.81 22.93 -13.42
CA THR A 131 15.44 23.35 -14.68
C THR A 131 14.40 23.66 -15.76
N LEU A 132 13.38 22.81 -15.91
CA LEU A 132 12.30 23.01 -16.88
C LEU A 132 11.48 24.26 -16.55
N VAL A 133 11.14 24.47 -15.27
CA VAL A 133 10.41 25.66 -14.83
C VAL A 133 11.23 26.93 -15.12
N GLN A 134 12.52 26.92 -14.81
CA GLN A 134 13.41 28.05 -15.10
C GLN A 134 13.54 28.32 -16.61
N ALA A 135 13.64 27.28 -17.43
CA ALA A 135 13.69 27.41 -18.89
C ALA A 135 12.38 28.00 -19.43
N ALA A 136 11.22 27.49 -18.99
CA ALA A 136 9.92 28.02 -19.36
C ALA A 136 9.77 29.51 -19.01
N PHE A 137 10.19 29.92 -17.81
CA PHE A 137 10.16 31.33 -17.41
C PHE A 137 11.10 32.22 -18.23
N ARG A 138 12.24 31.70 -18.72
CA ARG A 138 13.13 32.44 -19.62
C ARG A 138 12.53 32.62 -21.02
N GLU A 139 11.74 31.67 -21.48
CA GLU A 139 11.09 31.70 -22.79
C GLU A 139 9.81 32.54 -22.82
N LEU A 140 9.19 32.77 -21.66
CA LEU A 140 8.06 33.69 -21.52
C LEU A 140 8.53 35.14 -21.75
N ARG A 141 8.38 35.63 -22.98
CA ARG A 141 8.48 37.06 -23.27
C ARG A 141 7.24 37.77 -22.73
N PRO A 142 7.38 38.90 -22.01
CA PRO A 142 6.23 39.69 -21.59
C PRO A 142 5.49 40.15 -22.85
N ILE A 143 4.19 39.81 -22.91
CA ILE A 143 3.28 40.40 -23.88
C ILE A 143 3.24 41.89 -23.53
N ARG A 144 3.87 42.73 -24.38
CA ARG A 144 3.80 44.18 -24.21
C ARG A 144 2.32 44.57 -24.23
N ALA A 145 1.86 45.22 -23.17
CA ALA A 145 0.56 45.87 -23.19
C ALA A 145 0.55 46.89 -24.35
N PRO A 146 -0.53 46.97 -25.14
CA PRO A 146 -0.65 48.02 -26.14
C PRO A 146 -0.61 49.38 -25.42
N GLU A 147 0.34 50.23 -25.80
CA GLU A 147 0.37 51.62 -25.37
C GLU A 147 -0.76 52.36 -26.12
N GLU A 148 -1.75 52.87 -25.38
CA GLU A 148 -2.77 53.81 -25.85
C GLU A 148 -2.30 55.27 -25.68
#